data_AF-A0A2V8H8B6-F1
#
_entry.id   AF-A0A2V8H8B6-F1
#
_cell.length_a   1.000
_cell.length_b   1.000
_cell.length_c   1.000
_cell.angle_alpha   90.00
_cell.angle_beta   90.00
_cell.angle_gamma   90.00
#
_symmetry.space_group_name_H-M   'P 1'
#
loop_
_entity.id
_entity.type
_entity.pdbx_description
1 polymer ?
#
loop_
_entity_poly.entity_id
_entity_poly.type
_entity_poly.pdbx_seq_one_letter_code
_entity_poly.pdbx_strand_id
1 'polypeptide(L)'
;MRHQRIASEPSKEKGSDLNKLTSVFVLTGDYRDVRRFLYALETAPEFLVLEHVALQSGEQQRERGLSVQLQVATYYRAGTGG
;
A
#
# COMPACT_ATOMS: atom_id res chain seq x y z
N MET A 1 -5.86 -14.85 1.31
CA MET A 1 -5.81 -13.39 1.09
C MET A 1 -5.90 -13.02 -0.39
N ARG A 2 -6.77 -12.08 -0.76
CA ARG A 2 -6.75 -11.42 -2.08
C ARG A 2 -6.17 -10.02 -1.91
N HIS A 3 -5.29 -9.60 -2.81
CA HIS A 3 -4.81 -8.22 -2.90
C HIS A 3 -5.12 -7.67 -4.28
N GLN A 4 -5.67 -6.46 -4.33
CA GLN A 4 -5.93 -5.76 -5.59
C GLN A 4 -5.26 -4.39 -5.52
N ARG A 5 -4.40 -4.09 -6.50
CA ARG A 5 -3.88 -2.73 -6.70
C ARG A 5 -4.89 -1.94 -7.51
N ILE A 6 -5.31 -0.79 -6.99
CA ILE A 6 -6.41 0.00 -7.58
C ILE A 6 -5.85 1.20 -8.35
N ALA A 7 -4.79 1.81 -7.85
CA ALA A 7 -4.14 2.95 -8.49
C ALA A 7 -2.63 2.96 -8.21
N SER A 8 -1.89 3.57 -9.13
CA SER A 8 -0.47 3.89 -8.98
C SER A 8 -0.22 5.25 -9.61
N GLU A 9 0.18 6.22 -8.80
CA GLU A 9 0.32 7.62 -9.24
C GLU A 9 1.73 8.13 -8.92
N PRO A 10 2.55 8.42 -9.94
CA PRO A 10 3.82 9.11 -9.74
C PRO A 10 3.56 10.60 -9.51
N SER A 11 4.26 11.20 -8.55
CA SER A 11 4.27 12.64 -8.32
C SER A 11 5.69 13.11 -8.02
N LYS A 12 5.98 14.37 -8.34
CA LYS A 12 7.25 15.00 -7.95
C LYS A 12 7.12 15.53 -6.53
N GLU A 13 8.06 15.15 -5.66
CA GLU A 13 8.04 15.63 -4.28
C GLU A 13 8.46 17.10 -4.23
N LYS A 14 7.71 17.93 -3.50
CA LYS A 14 7.96 19.38 -3.49
C LYS A 14 9.22 19.69 -2.69
N GLY A 15 10.14 20.44 -3.30
CA GLY A 15 11.40 20.80 -2.66
C GLY A 15 12.43 19.66 -2.58
N SER A 16 12.26 18.60 -3.38
CA SER A 16 13.14 17.44 -3.42
C SER A 16 13.41 17.00 -4.87
N ASP A 17 14.56 16.38 -5.10
CA ASP A 17 14.91 15.72 -6.37
C ASP A 17 14.31 14.30 -6.48
N LEU A 18 13.49 13.90 -5.50
CA LEU A 18 12.82 12.61 -5.46
C LEU A 18 11.46 12.67 -6.15
N ASN A 19 11.18 11.63 -6.91
CA ASN A 19 9.84 11.28 -7.32
C ASN A 19 9.25 10.33 -6.29
N LYS A 20 7.95 10.49 -6.06
CA LYS A 20 7.15 9.65 -5.19
C LYS A 20 6.24 8.79 -6.05
N LEU A 21 6.16 7.49 -5.76
CA LEU A 21 5.18 6.59 -6.33
C LEU A 21 4.26 6.11 -5.23
N THR A 22 2.99 6.53 -5.25
CA THR A 22 1.97 6.03 -4.34
C THR A 22 1.16 4.95 -5.03
N SER A 23 0.96 3.82 -4.34
CA SER A 23 0.10 2.72 -4.78
C SER A 23 -0.99 2.45 -3.75
N VAL A 24 -2.22 2.26 -4.23
CA VAL A 24 -3.38 1.94 -3.39
C VAL A 24 -3.71 0.47 -3.52
N PHE A 25 -3.81 -0.23 -2.39
CA PHE A 25 -4.16 -1.64 -2.31
C PHE A 25 -5.44 -1.84 -1.51
N VAL A 26 -6.28 -2.78 -1.94
CA VAL A 26 -7.35 -3.33 -1.11
C VAL A 26 -7.04 -4.80 -0.83
N LEU A 27 -7.04 -5.12 0.45
CA LEU A 27 -6.75 -6.43 1.00
C LEU A 27 -8.04 -7.03 1.55
N THR A 28 -8.40 -8.23 1.11
CA THR A 28 -9.53 -8.97 1.67
C THR A 28 -9.11 -10.36 2.17
N GLY A 29 -9.56 -10.70 3.38
CA GLY A 29 -9.27 -11.97 4.03
C GLY A 29 -9.35 -11.87 5.55
N ASP A 30 -8.94 -12.91 6.27
CA ASP A 30 -8.94 -12.87 7.73
C ASP A 30 -7.85 -11.92 8.27
N TYR A 31 -7.99 -11.46 9.52
CA TYR A 31 -6.99 -10.60 10.16
C TYR A 31 -5.56 -11.16 10.11
N ARG A 32 -5.41 -12.49 10.25
CA ARG A 32 -4.11 -13.16 10.16
C ARG A 32 -3.43 -12.94 8.81
N ASP A 33 -4.20 -12.97 7.74
CA ASP A 33 -3.69 -12.78 6.38
C ASP A 33 -3.21 -11.33 6.18
N VAL A 34 -4.02 -10.36 6.63
CA VAL A 34 -3.67 -8.94 6.59
C VAL A 34 -2.38 -8.68 7.38
N ARG A 35 -2.24 -9.25 8.58
CA ARG A 35 -1.04 -9.10 9.41
C ARG A 35 0.22 -9.62 8.71
N ARG A 36 0.13 -10.77 8.04
CA ARG A 36 1.26 -11.35 7.29
C ARG A 36 1.69 -10.45 6.14
N PHE A 37 0.73 -9.84 5.44
CA PHE A 37 1.04 -8.91 4.36
C PHE A 37 1.71 -7.63 4.88
N LEU A 38 1.19 -7.03 5.94
CA LEU A 38 1.82 -5.86 6.57
C LEU A 38 3.23 -6.18 7.06
N TYR A 39 3.43 -7.32 7.70
CA TYR A 39 4.75 -7.76 8.12
C TYR A 39 5.72 -7.92 6.94
N ALA A 40 5.26 -8.45 5.82
CA ALA A 40 6.09 -8.55 4.61
C ALA A 40 6.47 -7.18 4.05
N LEU A 41 5.58 -6.18 4.11
CA LEU A 41 5.91 -4.80 3.73
C LEU A 41 6.89 -4.15 4.71
N GLU A 42 6.71 -4.37 6.01
CA GLU A 42 7.57 -3.81 7.06
C GLU A 42 8.99 -4.40 7.09
N THR A 43 9.13 -5.64 6.61
CA THR A 43 10.42 -6.36 6.55
C THR A 43 11.05 -6.37 5.16
N ALA A 44 10.42 -5.71 4.19
CA ALA A 44 10.95 -5.56 2.86
C ALA A 44 12.29 -4.78 2.89
N PRO A 45 13.30 -5.19 2.11
CA PRO A 45 14.56 -4.44 2.02
C PRO A 45 14.40 -3.08 1.30
N GLU A 46 13.33 -2.91 0.51
CA GLU A 46 13.01 -1.66 -0.17
C GLU A 46 12.49 -0.59 0.80
N PHE A 47 12.75 0.69 0.48
CA PHE A 47 12.18 1.80 1.23
C PHE A 47 10.70 1.99 0.87
N LEU A 48 9.82 1.61 1.78
CA LEU A 48 8.37 1.75 1.66
C LEU A 48 7.83 2.58 2.83
N VAL A 49 6.88 3.45 2.54
CA VAL A 49 6.16 4.27 3.53
C VAL A 49 4.69 3.89 3.50
N LEU A 50 4.16 3.41 4.63
CA LEU A 50 2.72 3.22 4.82
C LEU A 50 2.10 4.58 5.14
N GLU A 51 1.43 5.18 4.15
CA GLU A 51 0.87 6.53 4.29
C GLU A 51 -0.51 6.52 4.95
N HIS A 52 -1.29 5.48 4.67
CA HIS A 52 -2.66 5.37 5.16
C HIS A 52 -3.08 3.91 5.26
N VAL A 53 -3.76 3.59 6.36
CA VAL A 53 -4.38 2.29 6.64
C VAL A 53 -5.82 2.53 7.08
N ALA A 54 -6.78 2.00 6.33
CA ALA A 54 -8.20 2.11 6.66
C ALA A 54 -8.85 0.73 6.69
N LEU A 55 -9.50 0.39 7.82
CA LEU A 55 -10.38 -0.77 7.90
C LEU A 55 -11.74 -0.43 7.27
N GLN A 56 -12.19 -1.29 6.38
CA GLN A 56 -13.53 -1.25 5.81
C GLN A 56 -14.36 -2.37 6.44
N SER A 57 -15.32 -2.00 7.29
CA SER A 57 -16.33 -2.91 7.80
C SER A 57 -17.48 -3.00 6.80
N GLY A 58 -17.64 -4.15 6.13
CA GLY A 58 -18.80 -4.39 5.29
C GLY A 58 -20.04 -4.65 6.16
N GLU A 59 -21.11 -3.87 5.98
CA GLU A 59 -22.41 -4.06 6.67
C GLU A 59 -23.07 -5.42 6.38
N GLN A 60 -22.60 -6.16 5.39
CA GLN A 60 -23.04 -7.53 5.09
C GLN A 60 -22.13 -8.54 5.76
N GLN A 61 -22.15 -8.54 7.10
CA GLN A 61 -21.36 -9.41 7.97
C GLN A 61 -21.89 -10.86 7.99
N ARG A 62 -22.01 -11.49 6.82
CA ARG A 62 -22.22 -12.94 6.68
C ARG A 62 -20.94 -13.69 6.33
N GLU A 63 -19.94 -13.01 5.80
CA GLU A 63 -18.62 -13.59 5.51
C GLU A 63 -17.58 -13.01 6.46
N ARG A 64 -16.83 -13.90 7.13
CA ARG A 64 -15.87 -13.60 8.22
C ARG A 64 -14.60 -12.86 7.77
N GLY A 65 -14.65 -12.11 6.67
CA GLY A 65 -13.49 -11.44 6.08
C GLY A 65 -13.35 -9.98 6.51
N LEU A 66 -12.11 -9.55 6.73
CA LEU A 66 -11.72 -8.15 6.89
C LEU A 66 -11.38 -7.55 5.51
N SER A 67 -11.81 -6.32 5.26
CA SER A 67 -11.33 -5.50 4.13
C SER A 67 -10.46 -4.37 4.65
N VAL A 68 -9.26 -4.19 4.10
CA VAL A 68 -8.33 -3.12 4.47
C VAL A 68 -7.83 -2.41 3.23
N GLN A 69 -7.96 -1.09 3.21
CA GLN A 69 -7.35 -0.25 2.20
C GLN A 69 -6.02 0.30 2.71
N LEU A 70 -4.97 0.17 1.90
CA LEU A 70 -3.63 0.66 2.18
C LEU A 70 -3.18 1.64 1.10
N GLN A 71 -2.51 2.71 1.51
CA GLN A 71 -1.72 3.56 0.61
C GLN A 71 -0.25 3.38 0.97
N VAL A 72 0.55 2.93 -0.01
CA VAL A 72 1.98 2.67 0.15
C VAL A 72 2.73 3.57 -0.81
N ALA A 73 3.71 4.32 -0.30
CA ALA A 73 4.58 5.14 -1.11
C ALA A 73 6.01 4.61 -1.13
N THR A 74 6.71 4.85 -2.23
CA THR A 74 8.16 4.75 -2.30
C THR A 74 8.72 5.98 -3.00
N TYR A 75 10.00 6.26 -2.76
CA TYR A 75 10.68 7.44 -3.26
C TYR A 75 11.92 7.04 -4.04
N TYR A 76 12.09 7.62 -5.21
CA TYR A 76 13.20 7.29 -6.11
C TYR A 76 13.68 8.55 -6.84
N ARG A 77 14.96 8.58 -7.19
CA ARG A 77 15.48 9.57 -8.15
C ARG A 77 15.17 9.04 -9.55
N ALA A 78 14.50 9.82 -10.40
CA ALA A 78 14.51 9.49 -11.82
C ALA A 78 15.97 9.64 -12.28
N GLY A 79 16.56 8.57 -12.82
CA GLY A 79 17.87 8.67 -13.43
C GLY A 79 17.85 9.82 -14.43
N THR A 80 18.80 10.74 -14.34
CA THR A 80 19.11 11.64 -15.45
C THR A 80 19.42 10.74 -16.63
N GLY A 81 18.50 10.59 -17.58
CA GLY A 81 18.78 9.92 -18.84
C GLY A 81 20.05 10.55 -19.40
N GLY A 82 21.05 9.72 -19.68
CA GLY A 82 22.27 10.14 -20.36
C GLY A 82 21.96 10.67 -21.76
#